data_AF-A0AAU5X7K4-F1
#
_entry.id   AF-A0AAU5X7K4-F1
#
_cell.length_a   1.000
_cell.length_b   1.000
_cell.length_c   1.000
_cell.angle_alpha   90.00
_cell.angle_beta   90.00
_cell.angle_gamma   90.00
#
_symmetry.space_group_name_H-M   'P 1'
#
loop_
_entity.id
_entity.type
_entity.pdbx_description
1 polymer ?
#
loop_
_entity_poly.entity_id
_entity_poly.type
_entity_poly.pdbx_seq_one_letter_code
_entity_poly.pdbx_strand_id
1 'polypeptide(L)'
;MSADLTKRRDKLARQLGKLEDRGAKIAADLRDVTEAWQRAVEDGSDTKRHADKRRALALDLEDVNAEAAQVRGWLTDVNAELEAIAERTRREQEFVAESERYAADVARLAEVRMYTPHFRKAAAEVLRIAQRVSAQMRESARLDRELPDRQDRLRTLAEQLGVDWRPPPLPQPPADLERPSDYIARAMFAAANRSAADVAEELGKAAGWEQ
;
A
#
# COMPACT_ATOMS: atom_id res chain seq x y z
N MET A 1 -1.07 4.58 4.23
CA MET A 1 -0.84 3.35 3.42
C MET A 1 -1.74 3.27 2.18
N SER A 2 -3.06 2.99 2.26
CA SER A 2 -3.94 2.95 1.06
C SER A 2 -4.00 4.28 0.30
N ALA A 3 -4.08 5.40 1.03
CA ALA A 3 -4.05 6.74 0.43
C ALA A 3 -2.73 7.06 -0.28
N ASP A 4 -1.60 6.57 0.26
CA ASP A 4 -0.26 6.79 -0.34
C ASP A 4 -0.04 5.92 -1.56
N LEU A 5 -0.52 4.67 -1.54
CA LEU A 5 -0.52 3.78 -2.70
C LEU A 5 -1.41 4.34 -3.82
N THR A 6 -2.57 4.90 -3.48
CA THR A 6 -3.44 5.56 -4.45
C THR A 6 -2.76 6.79 -5.07
N LYS A 7 -2.14 7.65 -4.25
CA LYS A 7 -1.33 8.78 -4.75
C LYS A 7 -0.17 8.31 -5.63
N ARG A 8 0.52 7.23 -5.26
CA ARG A 8 1.62 6.64 -6.03
C ARG A 8 1.13 6.10 -7.37
N ARG A 9 0.03 5.35 -7.39
CA ARG A 9 -0.64 4.88 -8.61
C ARG A 9 -0.96 6.05 -9.54
N ASP A 10 -1.60 7.09 -9.02
CA ASP A 10 -2.00 8.25 -9.83
C ASP A 10 -0.79 9.00 -10.38
N LYS A 11 0.30 9.13 -9.59
CA LYS A 11 1.56 9.70 -10.06
C LYS A 11 2.17 8.87 -11.19
N LEU A 12 2.25 7.55 -11.02
CA LEU A 12 2.79 6.64 -12.03
C LEU A 12 1.94 6.64 -13.30
N ALA A 13 0.62 6.68 -13.19
CA ALA A 13 -0.29 6.77 -14.35
C ALA A 13 -0.07 8.06 -15.14
N ARG A 14 0.12 9.20 -14.46
CA ARG A 14 0.48 10.47 -15.12
C ARG A 14 1.86 10.42 -15.77
N GLN A 15 2.83 9.75 -15.15
CA GLN A 15 4.16 9.57 -15.74
C GLN A 15 4.10 8.71 -17.00
N LEU A 16 3.33 7.62 -16.97
CA LEU A 16 3.11 6.76 -18.13
C LEU A 16 2.49 7.54 -19.29
N GLY A 17 1.44 8.32 -19.04
CA GLY A 17 0.81 9.16 -20.08
C GLY A 17 1.80 10.14 -20.72
N LYS A 18 2.65 10.79 -19.91
CA LYS A 18 3.71 11.68 -20.44
C LYS A 18 4.74 10.95 -21.29
N LEU A 19 5.11 9.72 -20.93
CA LEU A 19 6.04 8.90 -21.70
C LEU A 19 5.41 8.44 -23.01
N GLU A 20 4.14 8.05 -22.99
CA GLU A 20 3.38 7.68 -24.20
C GLU A 20 3.24 8.87 -25.16
N ASP A 21 2.91 10.06 -24.66
CA ASP A 21 2.86 11.29 -25.45
C ASP A 21 4.23 11.62 -26.07
N ARG A 22 5.31 11.51 -25.29
CA ARG A 22 6.68 11.72 -25.77
C ARG A 22 7.06 10.70 -26.83
N GLY A 23 6.77 9.43 -26.61
CA GLY A 23 7.03 8.34 -27.55
C GLY A 23 6.28 8.53 -28.87
N ALA A 24 5.00 8.93 -28.81
CA ALA A 24 4.20 9.24 -29.99
C ALA A 24 4.79 10.40 -30.81
N LYS A 25 5.28 11.45 -30.15
CA LYS A 25 5.95 12.57 -30.81
C LYS A 25 7.26 12.14 -31.49
N ILE A 26 8.11 11.36 -30.80
CA ILE A 26 9.36 10.86 -31.38
C ILE A 26 9.08 9.95 -32.57
N ALA A 27 8.06 9.09 -32.49
CA ALA A 27 7.65 8.22 -33.59
C ALA A 27 7.17 9.02 -34.82
N ALA A 28 6.44 10.12 -34.62
CA ALA A 28 6.06 11.02 -35.69
C ALA A 28 7.29 11.70 -36.32
N ASP A 29 8.17 12.28 -35.49
CA ASP A 29 9.42 12.90 -35.95
C ASP A 29 10.31 11.89 -36.71
N LEU A 30 10.37 10.63 -36.26
CA LEU A 30 11.12 9.57 -36.92
C LEU A 30 10.54 9.24 -38.30
N ARG A 31 9.22 9.22 -38.44
CA ARG A 31 8.54 9.03 -39.73
C ARG A 31 8.88 10.17 -40.68
N ASP A 32 8.75 11.41 -40.23
CA ASP A 32 9.01 12.60 -41.05
C ASP A 32 10.47 12.65 -41.55
N VAL A 33 11.43 12.34 -40.67
CA VAL A 33 12.84 12.28 -41.05
C VAL A 33 13.12 11.08 -41.97
N THR A 34 12.39 9.98 -41.81
CA THR A 34 12.49 8.82 -42.71
C THR A 34 12.00 9.15 -44.11
N GLU A 35 10.88 9.85 -44.25
CA GLU A 35 10.38 10.32 -45.55
C GLU A 35 11.34 11.35 -46.18
N ALA A 36 11.85 12.30 -45.40
CA ALA A 36 12.81 13.28 -45.88
C ALA A 36 14.12 12.62 -46.34
N TRP A 37 14.59 11.58 -45.64
CA TRP A 37 15.73 10.78 -46.06
C TRP A 37 15.46 10.07 -47.40
N GLN A 38 14.30 9.44 -47.56
CA GLN A 38 13.93 8.75 -48.81
C GLN A 38 13.93 9.71 -50.00
N ARG A 39 13.33 10.91 -49.86
CA ARG A 39 13.36 11.94 -50.91
C ARG A 39 14.78 12.39 -51.22
N ALA A 40 15.62 12.61 -50.20
CA ALA A 40 17.02 12.97 -50.41
C ALA A 40 17.83 11.88 -51.12
N VAL A 41 17.51 10.59 -50.89
CA VAL A 41 18.09 9.47 -51.65
C VAL A 41 17.68 9.53 -53.12
N GLU A 42 16.38 9.74 -53.40
CA GLU A 42 15.85 9.83 -54.77
C GLU A 42 16.43 11.01 -55.55
N ASP A 43 16.60 12.16 -54.88
CA ASP A 43 17.15 13.38 -55.46
C ASP A 43 18.69 13.36 -55.58
N GLY A 44 19.37 12.30 -55.14
CA GLY A 44 20.83 12.19 -55.14
C GLY A 44 21.53 13.21 -54.21
N SER A 45 20.81 13.71 -53.21
CA SER A 45 21.30 14.68 -52.22
C SER A 45 22.12 14.01 -51.11
N ASP A 46 22.84 14.80 -50.29
CA ASP A 46 23.53 14.26 -49.11
C ASP A 46 22.52 13.79 -48.05
N THR A 47 22.58 12.48 -47.75
CA THR A 47 21.65 11.82 -46.84
C THR A 47 22.19 11.62 -45.43
N LYS A 48 23.48 11.92 -45.19
CA LYS A 48 24.16 11.59 -43.93
C LYS A 48 23.46 12.20 -42.72
N ARG A 49 23.12 13.50 -42.78
CA ARG A 49 22.43 14.21 -41.70
C ARG A 49 21.07 13.59 -41.37
N HIS A 50 20.32 13.16 -42.39
CA HIS A 50 19.04 12.50 -42.20
C HIS A 50 19.20 11.11 -41.60
N ALA A 51 20.18 10.32 -42.05
CA ALA A 51 20.49 9.01 -41.50
C ALA A 51 20.90 9.09 -40.02
N ASP A 52 21.77 10.02 -39.66
CA ASP A 52 22.21 10.24 -38.27
C ASP A 52 21.02 10.65 -37.38
N LYS A 53 20.18 11.57 -37.85
CA LYS A 53 18.97 11.99 -37.11
C LYS A 53 17.96 10.86 -36.93
N ARG A 54 17.73 10.02 -37.94
CA ARG A 54 16.86 8.84 -37.82
C ARG A 54 17.37 7.88 -36.76
N ARG A 55 18.68 7.62 -36.76
CA ARG A 55 19.30 6.72 -35.79
C ARG A 55 19.15 7.26 -34.35
N ALA A 56 19.38 8.56 -34.15
CA ALA A 56 19.18 9.19 -32.85
C ALA A 56 17.71 9.09 -32.37
N LEU A 57 16.74 9.41 -33.24
CA LEU A 57 15.32 9.30 -32.91
C LEU A 57 14.87 7.85 -32.64
N ALA A 58 15.44 6.87 -33.33
CA ALA A 58 15.15 5.46 -33.08
C ALA A 58 15.64 5.01 -31.69
N LEU A 59 16.83 5.44 -31.27
CA LEU A 59 17.36 5.17 -29.93
C LEU A 59 16.52 5.88 -28.85
N ASP A 60 16.20 7.16 -29.04
CA ASP A 60 15.34 7.91 -28.11
C ASP A 60 13.96 7.24 -27.94
N LEU A 61 13.41 6.67 -29.04
CA LEU A 61 12.14 5.94 -29.00
C LEU A 61 12.25 4.62 -28.23
N GLU A 62 13.37 3.90 -28.39
CA GLU A 62 13.66 2.68 -27.65
C GLU A 62 13.75 2.96 -26.14
N ASP A 63 14.51 3.99 -25.75
CA ASP A 63 14.67 4.40 -24.36
C ASP A 63 13.34 4.79 -23.71
N VAL A 64 12.53 5.61 -24.39
CA VAL A 64 11.19 6.01 -23.88
C VAL A 64 10.26 4.81 -23.74
N ASN A 65 10.32 3.85 -24.67
CA ASN A 65 9.53 2.63 -24.58
C ASN A 65 9.97 1.73 -23.43
N ALA A 66 11.28 1.62 -23.16
CA ALA A 66 11.81 0.88 -22.03
C ALA A 66 11.39 1.50 -20.70
N GLU A 67 11.49 2.82 -20.56
CA GLU A 67 11.00 3.56 -19.39
C GLU A 67 9.48 3.36 -19.19
N ALA A 68 8.70 3.44 -20.27
CA ALA A 68 7.25 3.22 -20.21
C ALA A 68 6.91 1.78 -19.76
N ALA A 69 7.65 0.78 -20.23
CA ALA A 69 7.48 -0.61 -19.78
C ALA A 69 7.79 -0.78 -18.29
N GLN A 70 8.84 -0.12 -17.79
CA GLN A 70 9.18 -0.14 -16.36
C GLN A 70 8.07 0.49 -15.51
N VAL A 71 7.52 1.64 -15.93
CA VAL A 71 6.41 2.30 -15.23
C VAL A 71 5.15 1.44 -15.23
N ARG A 72 4.84 0.73 -16.33
CA ARG A 72 3.74 -0.24 -16.38
C ARG A 72 3.93 -1.40 -15.39
N GLY A 73 5.18 -1.88 -15.24
CA GLY A 73 5.54 -2.86 -14.22
C GLY A 73 5.19 -2.36 -12.81
N TRP A 74 5.69 -1.16 -12.45
CA TRP A 74 5.38 -0.57 -11.14
C TRP A 74 3.90 -0.29 -10.90
N LEU A 75 3.15 0.08 -11.95
CA LEU A 75 1.69 0.23 -11.85
C LEU A 75 0.98 -1.08 -11.56
N THR A 76 1.45 -2.18 -12.16
CA THR A 76 0.91 -3.52 -11.93
C THR A 76 1.10 -3.92 -10.47
N ASP A 77 2.30 -3.72 -9.93
CA ASP A 77 2.62 -4.03 -8.53
C ASP A 77 1.75 -3.21 -7.56
N VAL A 78 1.64 -1.89 -7.78
CA VAL A 78 0.82 -1.02 -6.92
C VAL A 78 -0.67 -1.38 -6.98
N ASN A 79 -1.19 -1.75 -8.16
CA ASN A 79 -2.58 -2.18 -8.29
C ASN A 79 -2.83 -3.51 -7.56
N ALA A 80 -1.90 -4.46 -7.65
CA ALA A 80 -1.98 -5.72 -6.91
C ALA A 80 -1.97 -5.51 -5.39
N GLU A 81 -1.12 -4.60 -4.89
CA GLU A 81 -1.11 -4.22 -3.47
C GLU A 81 -2.44 -3.58 -3.03
N LEU A 82 -3.01 -2.68 -3.84
CA LEU A 82 -4.30 -2.06 -3.56
C LEU A 82 -5.45 -3.10 -3.52
N GLU A 83 -5.44 -4.06 -4.44
CA GLU A 83 -6.42 -5.15 -4.47
C GLU A 83 -6.29 -6.07 -3.25
N ALA A 84 -5.06 -6.42 -2.86
CA ALA A 84 -4.81 -7.21 -1.65
C ALA A 84 -5.33 -6.51 -0.38
N ILE A 85 -5.14 -5.19 -0.27
CA ILE A 85 -5.70 -4.41 0.84
C ILE A 85 -7.23 -4.43 0.81
N ALA A 86 -7.84 -4.22 -0.36
CA ALA A 86 -9.30 -4.23 -0.51
C ALA A 86 -9.91 -5.58 -0.13
N GLU A 87 -9.33 -6.69 -0.59
CA GLU A 87 -9.77 -8.04 -0.24
C GLU A 87 -9.61 -8.31 1.26
N ARG A 88 -8.51 -7.87 1.88
CA ARG A 88 -8.31 -8.00 3.33
C ARG A 88 -9.40 -7.26 4.10
N THR A 89 -9.70 -6.02 3.72
CA THR A 89 -10.78 -5.23 4.33
C THR A 89 -12.15 -5.89 4.12
N ARG A 90 -12.43 -6.48 2.95
CA ARG A 90 -13.68 -7.21 2.72
C ARG A 90 -13.82 -8.39 3.67
N ARG A 91 -12.77 -9.21 3.81
CA ARG A 91 -12.76 -10.37 4.72
C ARG A 91 -12.90 -9.97 6.18
N GLU A 92 -12.27 -8.87 6.60
CA GLU A 92 -12.43 -8.32 7.95
C GLU A 92 -13.90 -7.94 8.22
N GLN A 93 -14.57 -7.31 7.26
CA GLN A 93 -15.99 -6.95 7.37
C GLN A 93 -16.91 -8.19 7.41
N GLU A 94 -16.67 -9.17 6.52
CA GLU A 94 -17.41 -10.44 6.50
C GLU A 94 -17.30 -11.17 7.85
N PHE A 95 -16.09 -11.25 8.40
CA PHE A 95 -15.84 -11.89 9.70
C PHE A 95 -16.54 -11.18 10.86
N VAL A 96 -16.54 -9.84 10.88
CA VAL A 96 -17.28 -9.07 11.90
C VAL A 96 -18.78 -9.36 11.79
N ALA A 97 -19.34 -9.35 10.58
CA ALA A 97 -20.76 -9.64 10.36
C ALA A 97 -21.13 -11.08 10.78
N GLU A 98 -20.27 -12.06 10.47
CA GLU A 98 -20.47 -13.46 10.90
C GLU A 98 -20.41 -13.60 12.43
N SER A 99 -19.45 -12.93 13.07
CA SER A 99 -19.31 -12.93 14.53
C SER A 99 -20.55 -12.33 15.21
N GLU A 100 -21.12 -11.26 14.66
CA GLU A 100 -22.35 -10.63 15.16
C GLU A 100 -23.57 -11.54 14.99
N ARG A 101 -23.70 -12.25 13.86
CA ARG A 101 -24.75 -13.26 13.67
C ARG A 101 -24.62 -14.41 14.66
N TYR A 102 -23.41 -14.92 14.85
CA TYR A 102 -23.14 -15.99 15.81
C TYR A 102 -23.51 -15.56 17.24
N ALA A 103 -23.14 -14.35 17.65
CA ALA A 103 -23.53 -13.80 18.95
C ALA A 103 -25.06 -13.72 19.11
N ALA A 104 -25.79 -13.29 18.06
CA ALA A 104 -27.25 -13.24 18.09
C ALA A 104 -27.88 -14.63 18.17
N ASP A 105 -27.36 -15.62 17.44
CA ASP A 105 -27.84 -17.01 17.49
C ASP A 105 -27.62 -17.64 18.87
N VAL A 106 -26.46 -17.39 19.49
CA VAL A 106 -26.16 -17.84 20.87
C VAL A 106 -27.12 -17.20 21.88
N ALA A 107 -27.39 -15.90 21.74
CA ALA A 107 -28.36 -15.21 22.59
C ALA A 107 -29.77 -15.82 22.43
N ARG A 108 -30.21 -16.08 21.19
CA ARG A 108 -31.51 -16.72 20.91
C ARG A 108 -31.58 -18.13 21.50
N LEU A 109 -30.52 -18.93 21.39
CA LEU A 109 -30.45 -20.26 21.99
C LEU A 109 -30.53 -20.22 23.52
N ALA A 110 -29.96 -19.19 24.15
CA ALA A 110 -30.07 -18.99 25.60
C ALA A 110 -31.49 -18.61 26.07
N GLU A 111 -32.28 -17.96 25.20
CA GLU A 111 -33.69 -17.60 25.45
C GLU A 111 -34.66 -18.78 25.28
N VAL A 112 -34.33 -19.76 24.43
CA VAL A 112 -35.16 -20.97 24.24
C VAL A 112 -35.13 -21.81 25.53
N ARG A 113 -36.30 -21.87 26.17
CA ARG A 113 -36.60 -22.30 27.55
C ARG A 113 -36.24 -23.75 27.95
N MET A 114 -35.52 -24.51 27.12
CA MET A 114 -35.27 -25.96 27.28
C MET A 114 -33.83 -26.36 27.64
N TYR A 115 -33.02 -25.43 28.18
CA TYR A 115 -31.64 -25.74 28.57
C TYR A 115 -31.43 -25.71 30.09
N THR A 116 -30.84 -26.79 30.60
CA THR A 116 -30.36 -26.93 31.98
C THR A 116 -29.38 -25.80 32.35
N PRO A 117 -29.24 -25.43 33.65
CA PRO A 117 -28.42 -24.29 34.08
C PRO A 117 -26.98 -24.27 33.52
N HIS A 118 -26.39 -25.44 33.30
CA HIS A 118 -25.05 -25.59 32.72
C HIS A 118 -24.97 -25.11 31.26
N PHE A 119 -25.99 -25.35 30.44
CA PHE A 119 -26.02 -24.88 29.05
C PHE A 119 -26.21 -23.36 28.97
N ARG A 120 -27.04 -22.77 29.82
CA ARG A 120 -27.17 -21.30 29.88
C ARG A 120 -25.87 -20.61 30.26
N LYS A 121 -25.10 -21.18 31.20
CA LYS A 121 -23.77 -20.68 31.59
C LYS A 121 -22.75 -20.82 30.45
N ALA A 122 -22.74 -21.95 29.74
CA ALA A 122 -21.87 -22.15 28.59
C ALA A 122 -22.21 -21.20 27.43
N ALA A 123 -23.50 -21.02 27.10
CA ALA A 123 -23.95 -20.08 26.09
C ALA A 123 -23.58 -18.62 26.43
N ALA A 124 -23.75 -18.21 27.69
CA ALA A 124 -23.34 -16.89 28.15
C ALA A 124 -21.82 -16.66 28.02
N GLU A 125 -21.01 -17.68 28.31
CA GLU A 125 -19.55 -17.59 28.19
C GLU A 125 -19.10 -17.52 26.72
N VAL A 126 -19.73 -18.32 25.84
CA VAL A 126 -19.51 -18.25 24.38
C VAL A 126 -19.87 -16.86 23.83
N LEU A 127 -21.02 -16.30 24.25
CA LEU A 127 -21.44 -14.96 23.87
C LEU A 127 -20.41 -13.90 24.33
N ARG A 128 -19.92 -14.02 25.57
CA ARG A 128 -18.91 -13.12 26.13
C ARG A 128 -17.59 -13.16 25.34
N ILE A 129 -17.16 -14.36 24.94
CA ILE A 129 -15.96 -14.54 24.12
C ILE A 129 -16.17 -13.93 22.72
N ALA A 130 -17.30 -14.19 22.08
CA ALA A 130 -17.62 -13.63 20.77
C ALA A 130 -17.63 -12.10 20.79
N GLN A 131 -18.30 -11.49 21.78
CA GLN A 131 -18.33 -10.03 21.96
C GLN A 131 -16.92 -9.45 22.20
N ARG A 132 -16.08 -10.13 22.99
CA ARG A 132 -14.71 -9.71 23.23
C ARG A 132 -13.85 -9.79 21.96
N VAL A 133 -14.00 -10.85 21.16
CA VAL A 133 -13.29 -11.00 19.87
C VAL A 133 -13.74 -9.90 18.90
N SER A 134 -15.04 -9.65 18.76
CA SER A 134 -15.56 -8.57 17.91
C SER A 134 -15.05 -7.19 18.34
N ALA A 135 -14.99 -6.92 19.65
CA ALA A 135 -14.45 -5.66 20.18
C ALA A 135 -12.96 -5.50 19.87
N GLN A 136 -12.16 -6.57 20.04
CA GLN A 136 -10.73 -6.54 19.69
C GLN A 136 -10.51 -6.33 18.19
N MET A 137 -11.33 -6.92 17.33
CA MET A 137 -11.24 -6.74 15.88
C MET A 137 -11.59 -5.31 15.46
N ARG A 138 -12.65 -4.72 16.03
CA ARG A 138 -12.99 -3.31 15.77
C ARG A 138 -11.87 -2.37 16.21
N GLU A 139 -11.27 -2.64 17.36
CA GLU A 139 -10.13 -1.87 17.86
C GLU A 139 -8.90 -2.05 16.97
N SER A 140 -8.61 -3.27 16.52
CA SER A 140 -7.56 -3.54 15.54
C SER A 140 -7.77 -2.77 14.24
N ALA A 141 -8.99 -2.79 13.68
CA ALA A 141 -9.34 -2.06 12.47
C ALA A 141 -9.34 -0.52 12.67
N ARG A 142 -9.55 -0.04 13.89
CA ARG A 142 -9.38 1.37 14.25
C ARG A 142 -7.90 1.74 14.28
N LEU A 143 -7.08 0.93 14.96
CA LEU A 143 -5.64 1.16 15.06
C LEU A 143 -4.96 1.08 13.69
N ASP A 144 -5.32 0.14 12.83
CA ASP A 144 -4.82 0.05 11.46
C ASP A 144 -5.16 1.29 10.62
N ARG A 145 -6.29 1.95 10.89
CA ARG A 145 -6.65 3.24 10.27
C ARG A 145 -5.89 4.42 10.84
N GLU A 146 -5.60 4.41 12.14
CA GLU A 146 -4.88 5.49 12.83
C GLU A 146 -3.36 5.42 12.66
N LEU A 147 -2.80 4.22 12.44
CA LEU A 147 -1.35 4.00 12.37
C LEU A 147 -0.67 4.85 11.29
N PRO A 148 -1.19 4.94 10.05
CA PRO A 148 -0.58 5.78 9.01
C PRO A 148 -0.54 7.25 9.39
N ASP A 149 -1.62 7.79 9.94
CA ASP A 149 -1.70 9.19 10.36
C ASP A 149 -0.71 9.49 11.50
N ARG A 150 -0.54 8.55 12.44
CA ARG A 150 0.46 8.67 13.51
C ARG A 150 1.89 8.57 12.99
N GLN A 151 2.15 7.66 12.05
CA GLN A 151 3.46 7.55 11.39
C GLN A 151 3.81 8.79 10.57
N ASP A 152 2.85 9.38 9.86
CA ASP A 152 3.03 10.64 9.13
C ASP A 152 3.34 11.79 10.10
N ARG A 153 2.60 11.92 11.20
CA ARG A 153 2.89 12.95 12.23
C ARG A 153 4.28 12.79 12.84
N LEU A 154 4.69 11.56 13.16
CA LEU A 154 6.04 11.28 13.67
C LEU A 154 7.11 11.64 12.64
N ARG A 155 6.90 11.32 11.36
CA ARG A 155 7.81 11.69 10.28
C ARG A 155 7.94 13.21 10.15
N THR A 156 6.83 13.94 10.15
CA THR A 156 6.83 15.41 10.09
C THR A 156 7.57 16.03 11.28
N LEU A 157 7.37 15.50 12.49
CA LEU A 157 8.11 15.95 13.67
C LEU A 157 9.61 15.65 13.56
N ALA A 158 9.99 14.46 13.10
CA ALA A 158 11.38 14.09 12.90
C ALA A 158 12.07 14.99 11.85
N GLU A 159 11.39 15.30 10.74
CA GLU A 159 11.87 16.24 9.72
C GLU A 159 12.08 17.66 10.30
N GLN A 160 11.16 18.16 11.13
CA GLN A 160 11.28 19.45 11.80
C GLN A 160 12.46 19.52 12.77
N LEU A 161 12.83 18.38 13.36
CA LEU A 161 13.92 18.25 14.32
C LEU A 161 15.25 17.84 13.69
N GLY A 162 15.29 17.60 12.38
CA GLY A 162 16.49 17.16 11.67
C GLY A 162 16.93 15.72 11.99
N VAL A 163 16.02 14.88 12.48
CA VAL A 163 16.28 13.48 12.85
C VAL A 163 15.88 12.57 11.69
N ASP A 164 16.79 11.72 11.20
CA ASP A 164 16.48 10.69 10.20
C ASP A 164 15.70 9.54 10.87
N TRP A 165 14.39 9.74 11.01
CA TRP A 165 13.49 8.73 11.58
C TRP A 165 12.94 7.83 10.47
N ARG A 166 13.02 6.51 10.69
CA ARG A 166 12.38 5.50 9.86
C ARG A 166 11.48 4.60 10.70
N PRO A 167 10.28 4.25 10.21
CA PRO A 167 9.42 3.33 10.94
C PRO A 167 10.12 1.97 11.11
N PRO A 168 10.08 1.37 12.31
CA PRO A 168 10.67 0.05 12.53
C PRO A 168 9.98 -0.99 11.64
N PRO A 169 10.72 -2.00 11.16
CA PRO A 169 10.15 -3.08 10.36
C PRO A 169 9.08 -3.81 11.19
N LEU A 170 7.97 -4.12 10.54
CA LEU A 170 6.92 -4.91 11.17
C LEU A 170 7.45 -6.33 11.44
N PRO A 171 7.26 -6.87 12.65
CA PRO A 171 7.52 -8.27 12.92
C PRO A 171 6.79 -9.14 11.89
N GLN A 172 7.49 -10.12 11.30
CA GLN A 172 6.84 -11.08 10.43
C GLN A 172 6.04 -12.09 11.27
N PRO A 173 4.82 -12.49 10.83
CA PRO A 173 4.08 -13.52 11.51
C PRO A 173 4.89 -14.82 11.57
N PRO A 174 4.91 -15.52 12.73
CA PRO A 174 5.37 -16.89 12.82
C PRO A 174 4.78 -17.74 11.68
N ALA A 175 5.62 -18.55 11.05
CA ALA A 175 5.26 -19.32 9.84
C ALA A 175 4.12 -20.33 10.08
N ASP A 176 3.83 -20.63 11.34
CA ASP A 176 2.81 -21.55 11.86
C ASP A 176 1.47 -20.86 12.20
N LEU A 177 1.33 -19.55 12.00
CA LEU A 177 0.05 -18.86 12.18
C LEU A 177 -0.87 -19.07 10.96
N GLU A 178 -1.86 -19.94 11.12
CA GLU A 178 -2.95 -20.14 10.15
C GLU A 178 -3.76 -18.85 9.86
N ARG A 179 -3.65 -17.81 10.71
CA ARG A 179 -4.33 -16.51 10.54
C ARG A 179 -3.39 -15.32 10.85
N PRO A 180 -2.73 -14.75 9.82
CA PRO A 180 -1.73 -13.68 9.99
C PRO A 180 -2.26 -12.34 10.52
N SER A 181 -3.56 -12.07 10.43
CA SER A 181 -4.14 -10.74 10.65
C SER A 181 -4.05 -10.25 12.11
N ASP A 182 -4.25 -11.13 13.09
CA ASP A 182 -4.17 -10.80 14.52
C ASP A 182 -2.74 -10.51 14.98
N TYR A 183 -1.77 -11.20 14.36
CA TYR A 183 -0.35 -11.00 14.67
C TYR A 183 0.13 -9.66 14.13
N ILE A 184 -0.16 -9.36 12.87
CA ILE A 184 0.32 -8.15 12.20
C ILE A 184 -0.16 -6.91 12.94
N ALA A 185 -1.44 -6.80 13.30
CA ALA A 185 -1.95 -5.61 14.00
C ALA A 185 -1.34 -5.42 15.41
N ARG A 186 -1.17 -6.50 16.19
CA ARG A 186 -0.49 -6.44 17.50
C ARG A 186 0.99 -6.11 17.36
N ALA A 187 1.64 -6.64 16.34
CA ALA A 187 3.03 -6.40 15.99
C ALA A 187 3.24 -4.95 15.53
N MET A 188 2.34 -4.39 14.71
CA MET A 188 2.32 -2.99 14.30
C MET A 188 2.16 -2.06 15.49
N PHE A 189 1.22 -2.37 16.39
CA PHE A 189 0.96 -1.57 17.59
C PHE A 189 2.15 -1.61 18.57
N ALA A 190 2.74 -2.78 18.78
CA ALA A 190 3.94 -2.92 19.61
C ALA A 190 5.15 -2.19 19.01
N ALA A 191 5.33 -2.24 17.68
CA ALA A 191 6.40 -1.53 16.98
C ALA A 191 6.20 0.00 17.03
N ALA A 192 4.97 0.48 16.87
CA ALA A 192 4.62 1.90 16.99
C ALA A 192 4.84 2.44 18.41
N ASN A 193 4.47 1.67 19.44
CA ASN A 193 4.70 2.07 20.83
C ASN A 193 6.19 2.08 21.21
N ARG A 194 6.98 1.13 20.70
CA ARG A 194 8.44 1.14 20.87
C ARG A 194 9.07 2.36 20.20
N SER A 195 8.70 2.63 18.95
CA SER A 195 9.22 3.80 18.22
C SER A 195 8.85 5.13 18.88
N ALA A 196 7.65 5.23 19.47
CA ALA A 196 7.25 6.41 20.23
C ALA A 196 8.06 6.57 21.53
N ALA A 197 8.42 5.47 22.20
CA ALA A 197 9.30 5.50 23.37
C ALA A 197 10.72 5.91 22.99
N ASP A 198 11.27 5.38 21.90
CA ASP A 198 12.62 5.71 21.41
C ASP A 198 12.73 7.20 21.02
N VAL A 199 11.71 7.75 20.34
CA VAL A 199 11.64 9.18 20.01
C VAL A 199 11.50 10.04 21.26
N ALA A 200 10.72 9.61 22.25
CA ALA A 200 10.60 10.33 23.52
C ALA A 200 11.92 10.34 24.32
N GLU A 201 12.68 9.24 24.26
CA GLU A 201 14.00 9.13 24.90
C GLU A 201 15.03 10.04 24.22
N GLU A 202 15.12 10.03 22.89
CA GLU A 202 16.03 10.91 22.13
C GLU A 202 15.65 12.39 22.27
N LEU A 203 14.36 12.73 22.37
CA LEU A 203 13.89 14.07 22.69
C LEU A 203 14.28 14.49 24.12
N GLY A 204 14.20 13.56 25.09
CA GLY A 204 14.67 13.81 26.46
C GLY A 204 16.16 14.12 26.50
N LYS A 205 16.98 13.36 25.77
CA LYS A 205 18.43 13.60 25.63
C LYS A 205 18.73 14.94 24.96
N ALA A 206 18.05 15.25 23.85
CA ALA A 206 18.23 16.50 23.11
C ALA A 206 17.76 17.76 23.90
N ALA A 207 16.77 17.60 24.79
CA ALA A 207 16.26 18.66 25.65
C ALA A 207 17.01 18.81 26.98
N GLY A 208 18.01 17.95 27.26
CA GLY A 208 18.76 17.95 28.52
C GLY A 208 17.96 17.44 29.72
N TRP A 209 16.93 16.62 29.49
CA TRP A 209 16.08 16.00 30.52
C TRP A 209 16.63 14.63 30.92
N GLU A 210 17.89 14.56 31.36
CA GLU A 210 18.42 13.38 32.04
C GLU A 210 18.42 13.62 33.56
N GLN A 211 17.54 12.91 34.27
CA GLN A 211 17.71 12.49 35.67
C GLN A 211 17.33 11.03 35.80
#